data_AF-A0A3S9M8Z7-F1
#
_entry.id   AF-A0A3S9M8Z7-F1
#
_cell.length_a   1.000
_cell.length_b   1.000
_cell.length_c   1.000
_cell.angle_alpha   90.00
_cell.angle_beta   90.00
_cell.angle_gamma   90.00
#
_symmetry.space_group_name_H-M   'P 1'
#
loop_
_entity.id
_entity.type
_entity.pdbx_description
1 polymer ?
#
loop_
_entity_poly.entity_id
_entity_poly.type
_entity_poly.pdbx_seq_one_letter_code
_entity_poly.pdbx_strand_id
1 'polypeptide(L)'
;MSEQVEQWIAVVSLGIPVFAFLWEFAVVGRKRLGYRVQMDTLAADDTRSEHAEILEQLERDGHRLKDPSFVLLRIENAGSAPIEPGDYLTDENDPSGIWATFRRRQVAGIVVTELSQRELRRFFRDGAAGYGFRNDEARRAGVVELPKVKLPRRAEYKVLVILERWQDDESTEDFPKPDIVGAVGADRRWFDPLAKYFRFKLARTESHLFASRPAWFAIGFLAAAVAVQAVFTLFLREDRRPPLDCVGGTLYLHGSTAFEPAVRAAARDYLKRCDGADVHIPLADDSFKGSTDGVTDLDRAGREAEVPVGEGLGDHIAFTDGLASDGHPRLIPRPVALSVFTLVVNKDAGVENLKLAQIREIFAGRVQNWSEVGGNDVPVHLVNRDPGSGTRSTLVAKVLNGKEPPQFTETDCASLNPKRYGRCEVTSTDTMLNTAASTPGALGYSETTGVDGHKAADGLAKLTIDGRKPTADGVEDTNYPYWQTEFAYTYGETPAGSVAAAFLNFLTQQSGRDILRDHGHGLCSEAQNSGECRPL
;
A
#
# COMPACT_ATOMS: atom_id res chain seq x y z
N MET A 1 10.20 8.05 20.64
CA MET A 1 9.18 7.76 21.67
C MET A 1 9.37 6.29 22.06
N SER A 2 9.51 5.90 23.34
CA SER A 2 9.86 4.51 23.68
C SER A 2 8.76 3.54 23.25
N GLU A 3 9.10 2.29 22.87
CA GLU A 3 8.13 1.23 22.50
C GLU A 3 7.01 1.09 23.54
N GLN A 4 7.32 1.35 24.82
CA GLN A 4 6.33 1.34 25.89
C GLN A 4 5.26 2.42 25.70
N VAL A 5 5.62 3.63 25.26
CA VAL A 5 4.67 4.73 25.06
C VAL A 5 3.73 4.44 23.89
N GLU A 6 4.21 3.79 22.82
CA GLU A 6 3.35 3.35 21.70
C GLU A 6 2.35 2.27 22.13
N GLN A 7 2.80 1.27 22.91
CA GLN A 7 1.90 0.26 23.47
C GLN A 7 0.85 0.89 24.39
N TRP A 8 1.23 1.86 25.23
CA TRP A 8 0.29 2.57 26.08
C TRP A 8 -0.72 3.38 25.28
N ILE A 9 -0.31 4.07 24.21
CA ILE A 9 -1.24 4.82 23.34
C ILE A 9 -2.23 3.87 22.65
N ALA A 10 -1.78 2.72 22.15
CA ALA A 10 -2.63 1.71 21.52
C ALA A 10 -3.63 1.08 22.52
N VAL A 11 -3.18 0.79 23.74
CA VAL A 11 -4.04 0.24 24.79
C VAL A 11 -5.08 1.27 25.24
N VAL A 12 -4.68 2.53 25.39
CA VAL A 12 -5.59 3.61 25.79
C VAL A 12 -6.61 3.93 24.69
N SER A 13 -6.19 3.91 23.41
CA SER A 13 -7.08 4.18 22.27
C SER A 13 -8.13 3.08 22.05
N LEU A 14 -7.83 1.82 22.41
CA LEU A 14 -8.80 0.73 22.41
C LEU A 14 -9.66 0.70 23.69
N GLY A 15 -9.06 1.03 24.84
CA GLY A 15 -9.72 0.96 26.15
C GLY A 15 -10.84 1.99 26.33
N ILE A 16 -10.63 3.23 25.86
CA ILE A 16 -11.60 4.33 26.03
C ILE A 16 -12.93 4.05 25.28
N PRO A 17 -12.96 3.65 24.00
CA PRO A 17 -14.19 3.33 23.29
C PRO A 17 -14.95 2.15 23.91
N VAL A 18 -14.24 1.09 24.30
CA VAL A 18 -14.82 -0.10 24.93
C VAL A 18 -15.44 0.26 26.28
N PHE A 19 -14.74 1.07 27.10
CA PHE A 19 -15.26 1.55 28.37
C PHE A 19 -16.49 2.44 28.18
N ALA A 20 -16.45 3.38 27.23
CA ALA A 20 -17.59 4.25 26.92
C ALA A 20 -18.81 3.45 26.45
N PHE A 21 -18.62 2.45 25.60
CA PHE A 21 -19.67 1.54 25.14
C PHE A 21 -20.27 0.72 26.30
N LEU A 22 -19.44 0.11 27.14
CA LEU A 22 -19.89 -0.68 28.28
C LEU A 22 -20.60 0.18 29.33
N TRP A 23 -20.10 1.39 29.59
CA TRP A 23 -20.76 2.33 30.49
C TRP A 23 -22.14 2.75 29.97
N GLU A 24 -22.25 3.07 28.67
CA GLU A 24 -23.49 3.54 28.06
C GLU A 24 -24.58 2.45 28.00
N PHE A 25 -24.21 1.19 27.78
CA PHE A 25 -25.15 0.09 27.53
C PHE A 25 -25.32 -0.90 28.69
N ALA A 26 -24.28 -1.14 29.50
CA ALA A 26 -24.31 -2.16 30.55
C ALA A 26 -24.56 -1.57 31.96
N VAL A 27 -24.10 -0.35 32.25
CA VAL A 27 -24.12 0.20 33.62
C VAL A 27 -25.27 1.19 33.83
N VAL A 28 -25.55 2.04 32.84
CA VAL A 28 -26.55 3.11 32.95
C VAL A 28 -27.92 2.58 32.52
N GLY A 29 -28.68 2.02 33.47
CA GLY A 29 -30.07 1.58 33.26
C GLY A 29 -30.99 2.73 32.87
N ARG A 30 -31.32 2.88 31.57
CA ARG A 30 -32.24 3.93 31.10
C ARG A 30 -33.66 3.40 31.12
N LYS A 31 -34.55 4.02 31.89
CA LYS A 31 -35.99 3.81 31.78
C LYS A 31 -36.52 4.68 30.62
N ARG A 32 -37.24 4.10 29.66
CA ARG A 32 -37.76 4.80 28.47
C ARG A 32 -39.11 4.23 28.07
N LEU A 33 -40.13 5.08 28.06
CA LEU A 33 -41.45 4.74 27.53
C LEU A 33 -41.49 5.17 26.06
N GLY A 34 -41.72 4.22 25.16
CA GLY A 34 -41.93 4.44 23.73
C GLY A 34 -43.40 4.29 23.36
N TYR A 35 -43.82 5.00 22.33
CA TYR A 35 -45.13 4.80 21.72
C TYR A 35 -45.02 4.75 20.20
N ARG A 36 -45.94 4.02 19.55
CA ARG A 36 -46.08 3.98 18.10
C ARG A 36 -47.54 3.93 17.70
N VAL A 37 -47.94 4.82 16.81
CA VAL A 37 -49.22 4.75 16.09
C VAL A 37 -49.03 3.74 14.95
N GLN A 38 -49.56 2.53 15.10
CA GLN A 38 -49.40 1.46 14.11
C GLN A 38 -50.43 1.53 12.99
N MET A 39 -51.60 2.11 13.29
CA MET A 39 -52.70 2.33 12.37
C MET A 39 -53.40 3.62 12.79
N ASP A 40 -53.77 4.46 11.82
CA ASP A 40 -54.66 5.61 11.96
C ASP A 40 -55.36 5.74 10.61
N THR A 41 -56.53 5.10 10.48
CA THR A 41 -57.20 4.92 9.19
C THR A 41 -58.71 5.13 9.32
N LEU A 42 -59.30 5.74 8.30
CA LEU A 42 -60.75 5.82 8.14
C LEU A 42 -61.29 4.47 7.69
N ALA A 43 -62.45 4.08 8.22
CA ALA A 43 -63.11 2.83 7.86
C ALA A 43 -63.48 2.73 6.36
N ALA A 44 -63.66 3.88 5.71
CA ALA A 44 -64.19 3.98 4.35
C ALA A 44 -63.19 4.51 3.29
N ASP A 45 -61.88 4.55 3.58
CA ASP A 45 -60.97 5.38 2.77
C ASP A 45 -60.45 4.80 1.44
N ASP A 46 -60.14 5.76 0.55
CA ASP A 46 -59.49 5.77 -0.78
C ASP A 46 -60.08 4.91 -1.92
N THR A 47 -60.78 3.82 -1.61
CA THR A 47 -61.56 3.07 -2.61
C THR A 47 -62.90 2.75 -2.00
N ARG A 48 -63.98 3.37 -2.49
CA ARG A 48 -65.37 3.06 -2.10
C ARG A 48 -65.71 1.63 -2.49
N SER A 49 -65.20 0.66 -1.73
CA SER A 49 -65.51 -0.74 -1.90
C SER A 49 -66.93 -0.97 -1.40
N GLU A 50 -67.73 -1.79 -2.11
CA GLU A 50 -69.08 -2.16 -1.67
C GLU A 50 -69.11 -2.80 -0.27
N HIS A 51 -67.96 -3.23 0.26
CA HIS A 51 -67.82 -3.86 1.56
C HIS A 51 -67.54 -2.85 2.70
N ALA A 52 -67.28 -1.57 2.39
CA ALA A 52 -67.04 -0.52 3.39
C ALA A 52 -68.32 -0.19 4.19
N GLU A 53 -69.50 -0.41 3.60
CA GLU A 53 -70.80 -0.22 4.23
C GLU A 53 -70.94 -1.00 5.56
N ILE A 54 -70.23 -2.12 5.72
CA ILE A 54 -70.26 -2.93 6.95
C ILE A 54 -69.66 -2.16 8.13
N LEU A 55 -68.60 -1.38 7.90
CA LEU A 55 -67.95 -0.61 8.95
C LEU A 55 -68.66 0.73 9.21
N GLU A 56 -69.42 1.24 8.24
CA GLU A 56 -70.32 2.40 8.41
C GLU A 56 -71.59 2.07 9.21
N GLN A 57 -71.91 0.79 9.37
CA GLN A 57 -73.01 0.32 10.23
C GLN A 57 -72.65 0.25 11.72
N LEU A 58 -71.43 0.64 12.10
CA LEU A 58 -71.05 0.72 13.51
C LEU A 58 -71.94 1.72 14.25
N GLU A 59 -72.58 1.24 15.31
CA GLU A 59 -73.53 1.99 16.11
C GLU A 59 -73.09 1.98 17.57
N ARG A 60 -73.29 3.11 18.25
CA ARG A 60 -73.12 3.25 19.68
C ARG A 60 -74.37 3.92 20.25
N ASP A 61 -74.90 3.42 21.36
CA ASP A 61 -75.98 4.09 22.10
C ASP A 61 -77.17 4.57 21.22
N GLY A 62 -77.54 3.81 20.18
CA GLY A 62 -78.66 4.15 19.29
C GLY A 62 -78.31 5.02 18.07
N HIS A 63 -77.06 5.46 17.89
CA HIS A 63 -76.62 6.31 16.77
C HIS A 63 -75.46 5.68 16.00
N ARG A 64 -75.51 5.80 14.67
CA ARG A 64 -74.42 5.36 13.79
C ARG A 64 -73.25 6.34 13.90
N LEU A 65 -72.04 5.79 13.96
CA LEU A 65 -70.82 6.58 14.03
C LEU A 65 -70.61 7.31 12.70
N LYS A 66 -70.36 8.62 12.75
CA LYS A 66 -70.05 9.43 11.55
C LYS A 66 -68.57 9.27 11.20
N ASP A 67 -68.24 8.83 9.99
CA ASP A 67 -66.87 8.57 9.52
C ASP A 67 -65.99 7.82 10.56
N PRO A 68 -66.32 6.56 10.90
CA PRO A 68 -65.57 5.83 11.91
C PRO A 68 -64.10 5.69 11.50
N SER A 69 -63.19 5.90 12.44
CA SER A 69 -61.75 5.70 12.26
C SER A 69 -61.15 4.85 13.37
N PHE A 70 -60.09 4.12 13.02
CA PHE A 70 -59.44 3.17 13.91
C PHE A 70 -57.98 3.56 14.11
N VAL A 71 -57.60 3.73 15.38
CA VAL A 71 -56.22 4.00 15.76
C VAL A 71 -55.67 2.88 16.63
N LEU A 72 -54.59 2.24 16.19
CA LEU A 72 -53.88 1.24 16.98
C LEU A 72 -52.64 1.86 17.61
N LEU A 73 -52.68 2.10 18.92
CA LEU A 73 -51.56 2.61 19.70
C LEU A 73 -50.80 1.47 20.36
N ARG A 74 -49.50 1.37 20.10
CA ARG A 74 -48.58 0.48 20.82
C ARG A 74 -47.78 1.30 21.83
N ILE A 75 -47.83 0.91 23.11
CA ILE A 75 -47.02 1.47 24.18
C ILE A 75 -46.02 0.41 24.64
N GLU A 76 -44.74 0.76 24.74
CA GLU A 76 -43.68 -0.19 25.07
C GLU A 76 -42.61 0.38 26.00
N ASN A 77 -41.95 -0.48 26.77
CA ASN A 77 -40.71 -0.13 27.47
C ASN A 77 -39.51 -0.32 26.54
N ALA A 78 -39.07 0.77 25.92
CA ALA A 78 -37.89 0.87 25.06
C ALA A 78 -36.57 1.01 25.84
N GLY A 79 -36.63 0.99 27.18
CA GLY A 79 -35.50 1.12 28.08
C GLY A 79 -34.86 -0.21 28.49
N SER A 80 -33.74 -0.13 29.21
CA SER A 80 -33.06 -1.28 29.82
C SER A 80 -33.53 -1.56 31.26
N ALA A 81 -34.26 -0.63 31.88
CA ALA A 81 -34.79 -0.75 33.25
C ALA A 81 -36.34 -0.81 33.24
N PRO A 82 -36.97 -1.47 34.23
CA PRO A 82 -38.43 -1.51 34.35
C PRO A 82 -39.00 -0.13 34.65
N ILE A 83 -40.18 0.16 34.09
CA ILE A 83 -40.98 1.36 34.40
C ILE A 83 -41.96 0.98 35.51
N GLU A 84 -42.06 1.80 36.53
CA GLU A 84 -42.96 1.64 37.68
C GLU A 84 -44.02 2.76 37.70
N PRO A 85 -45.15 2.60 38.41
CA PRO A 85 -46.20 3.63 38.46
C PRO A 85 -45.71 5.01 38.92
N GLY A 86 -44.71 5.06 39.81
CA GLY A 86 -44.10 6.31 40.27
C GLY A 86 -43.14 6.97 39.26
N ASP A 87 -42.85 6.32 38.13
CA ASP A 87 -42.03 6.90 37.06
C ASP A 87 -42.84 7.79 36.09
N TYR A 88 -44.18 7.71 36.14
CA TYR A 88 -45.07 8.58 35.37
C TYR A 88 -45.18 9.93 36.09
N LEU A 89 -45.01 11.04 35.37
CA LEU A 89 -44.91 12.39 35.97
C LEU A 89 -46.27 13.09 36.15
N THR A 90 -47.34 12.31 36.27
CA THR A 90 -48.70 12.83 36.56
C THR A 90 -48.91 12.80 38.07
N ASP A 91 -49.79 13.66 38.60
CA ASP A 91 -50.06 13.79 40.05
C ASP A 91 -50.18 12.42 40.72
N GLU A 92 -49.66 12.23 41.94
CA GLU A 92 -49.73 10.93 42.63
C GLU A 92 -51.18 10.42 42.74
N ASN A 93 -52.16 11.32 42.78
CA ASN A 93 -53.58 11.03 42.84
C ASN A 93 -54.23 10.86 41.46
N ASP A 94 -53.55 11.23 40.37
CA ASP A 94 -54.01 11.00 39.01
C ASP A 94 -53.67 9.56 38.59
N PRO A 95 -54.67 8.70 38.34
CA PRO A 95 -54.43 7.32 37.96
C PRO A 95 -53.95 7.16 36.50
N SER A 96 -54.08 8.22 35.69
CA SER A 96 -53.72 8.24 34.27
C SER A 96 -52.24 8.61 34.10
N GLY A 97 -51.52 7.83 33.30
CA GLY A 97 -50.09 8.04 33.01
C GLY A 97 -49.81 8.60 31.61
N ILE A 98 -50.72 8.35 30.66
CA ILE A 98 -50.58 8.78 29.26
C ILE A 98 -51.93 9.26 28.74
N TRP A 99 -51.94 10.37 28.03
CA TRP A 99 -53.10 10.88 27.29
C TRP A 99 -52.82 10.84 25.79
N ALA A 100 -53.71 10.22 25.03
CA ALA A 100 -53.72 10.32 23.58
C ALA A 100 -54.89 11.21 23.15
N THR A 101 -54.57 12.37 22.54
CA THR A 101 -55.54 13.39 22.13
C THR A 101 -55.74 13.34 20.62
N PHE A 102 -56.99 13.15 20.22
CA PHE A 102 -57.44 13.06 18.84
C PHE A 102 -58.25 14.31 18.49
N ARG A 103 -57.60 15.28 17.83
CA ARG A 103 -58.28 16.52 17.41
C ARG A 103 -59.25 16.23 16.26
N ARG A 104 -60.39 16.93 16.27
CA ARG A 104 -61.51 16.80 15.32
C ARG A 104 -62.17 15.42 15.30
N ARG A 105 -61.90 14.59 16.31
CA ARG A 105 -62.50 13.26 16.45
C ARG A 105 -63.06 13.07 17.84
N GLN A 106 -64.18 12.38 17.97
CA GLN A 106 -64.73 11.90 19.23
C GLN A 106 -64.30 10.45 19.43
N VAL A 107 -64.01 10.05 20.67
CA VAL A 107 -63.77 8.65 21.01
C VAL A 107 -65.12 7.96 21.19
N ALA A 108 -65.38 6.99 20.31
CA ALA A 108 -66.53 6.11 20.35
C ALA A 108 -66.26 4.87 21.23
N GLY A 109 -65.01 4.40 21.29
CA GLY A 109 -64.65 3.26 22.12
C GLY A 109 -63.14 3.05 22.24
N ILE A 110 -62.75 2.24 23.20
CA ILE A 110 -61.36 1.87 23.46
C ILE A 110 -61.29 0.39 23.83
N VAL A 111 -60.34 -0.34 23.24
CA VAL A 111 -60.16 -1.77 23.47
C VAL A 111 -58.68 -2.09 23.55
N VAL A 112 -58.25 -2.83 24.58
CA VAL A 112 -56.89 -3.39 24.61
C VAL A 112 -56.86 -4.66 23.77
N THR A 113 -56.10 -4.62 22.68
CA THR A 113 -56.02 -5.74 21.71
C THR A 113 -54.89 -6.71 22.02
N GLU A 114 -53.83 -6.24 22.68
CA GLU A 114 -52.68 -7.08 23.01
C GLU A 114 -52.03 -6.64 24.32
N LEU A 115 -51.62 -7.61 25.13
CA LEU A 115 -50.84 -7.42 26.35
C LEU A 115 -49.65 -8.39 26.31
N SER A 116 -48.42 -7.87 26.37
CA SER A 116 -47.23 -8.74 26.42
C SER A 116 -47.11 -9.50 27.74
N GLN A 117 -47.85 -9.10 28.77
CA GLN A 117 -47.85 -9.68 30.11
C GLN A 117 -49.27 -9.78 30.65
N ARG A 118 -49.62 -10.93 31.25
CA ARG A 118 -50.98 -11.20 31.74
C ARG A 118 -51.36 -10.31 32.91
N GLU A 119 -50.38 -9.87 33.69
CA GLU A 119 -50.51 -9.03 34.88
C GLU A 119 -51.02 -7.62 34.53
N LEU A 120 -50.75 -7.15 33.31
CA LEU A 120 -51.22 -5.84 32.84
C LEU A 120 -52.75 -5.78 32.75
N ARG A 121 -53.42 -6.93 32.58
CA ARG A 121 -54.88 -7.03 32.40
C ARG A 121 -55.67 -6.41 33.55
N ARG A 122 -55.10 -6.33 34.76
CA ARG A 122 -55.78 -5.73 35.92
C ARG A 122 -55.96 -4.21 35.81
N PHE A 123 -55.16 -3.54 34.98
CA PHE A 123 -55.19 -2.09 34.82
C PHE A 123 -56.16 -1.63 33.72
N PHE A 124 -56.58 -2.54 32.83
CA PHE A 124 -57.41 -2.24 31.67
C PHE A 124 -58.81 -2.87 31.77
N ARG A 125 -59.39 -2.88 32.97
CA ARG A 125 -60.78 -3.34 33.19
C ARG A 125 -61.72 -2.15 33.04
N ASP A 126 -62.96 -2.42 32.65
CA ASP A 126 -63.99 -1.37 32.62
C ASP A 126 -64.16 -0.76 34.01
N GLY A 127 -64.08 0.58 34.10
CA GLY A 127 -64.10 1.32 35.36
C GLY A 127 -62.79 1.29 36.15
N ALA A 128 -61.71 0.74 35.60
CA ALA A 128 -60.38 0.86 36.22
C ALA A 128 -59.91 2.32 36.23
N ALA A 129 -59.33 2.74 37.36
CA ALA A 129 -58.82 4.10 37.50
C ALA A 129 -57.76 4.39 36.43
N GLY A 130 -57.95 5.49 35.70
CA GLY A 130 -57.03 5.99 34.68
C GLY A 130 -57.03 5.24 33.36
N TYR A 131 -57.98 4.32 33.15
CA TYR A 131 -58.26 3.72 31.86
C TYR A 131 -59.65 4.15 31.40
N GLY A 132 -59.71 4.85 30.28
CA GLY A 132 -60.97 5.30 29.71
C GLY A 132 -60.78 6.34 28.63
N PHE A 133 -61.85 7.06 28.32
CA PHE A 133 -61.81 8.17 27.39
C PHE A 133 -62.83 9.24 27.78
N ARG A 134 -62.59 10.44 27.29
CA ARG A 134 -63.48 11.59 27.42
C ARG A 134 -63.48 12.39 26.13
N ASN A 135 -64.57 13.09 25.83
CA ASN A 135 -64.66 13.98 24.68
C ASN A 135 -64.73 15.43 25.18
N ASP A 136 -63.76 16.26 24.79
CA ASP A 136 -63.69 17.69 25.10
C ASP A 136 -64.36 18.46 23.94
N GLU A 137 -65.62 18.83 24.13
CA GLU A 137 -66.42 19.54 23.13
C GLU A 137 -65.83 20.91 22.80
N ALA A 138 -65.34 21.64 23.81
CA ALA A 138 -64.78 22.98 23.64
C ALA A 138 -63.51 22.97 22.78
N ARG A 139 -62.68 21.93 22.92
CA ARG A 139 -61.47 21.74 22.10
C ARG A 139 -61.70 20.89 20.85
N ARG A 140 -62.93 20.41 20.64
CA ARG A 140 -63.28 19.41 19.61
C ARG A 140 -62.26 18.27 19.55
N ALA A 141 -61.98 17.65 20.70
CA ALA A 141 -60.97 16.59 20.79
C ALA A 141 -61.40 15.43 21.69
N GLY A 142 -61.24 14.21 21.19
CA GLY A 142 -61.36 12.98 21.94
C GLY A 142 -60.06 12.67 22.66
N VAL A 143 -60.11 12.34 23.94
CA VAL A 143 -58.94 12.07 24.77
C VAL A 143 -59.06 10.67 25.35
N VAL A 144 -58.09 9.83 25.03
CA VAL A 144 -57.91 8.51 25.65
C VAL A 144 -56.94 8.62 26.82
N GLU A 145 -57.33 8.04 27.95
CA GLU A 145 -56.56 7.95 29.18
C GLU A 145 -56.04 6.53 29.34
N LEU A 146 -54.72 6.38 29.52
CA LEU A 146 -54.08 5.11 29.78
C LEU A 146 -53.44 5.10 31.17
N PRO A 147 -53.63 4.02 31.94
CA PRO A 147 -53.28 3.99 33.36
C PRO A 147 -51.78 3.92 33.58
N LYS A 148 -51.35 4.32 34.78
CA LYS A 148 -49.98 4.07 35.27
C LYS A 148 -49.76 2.57 35.46
N VAL A 149 -48.96 1.95 34.59
CA VAL A 149 -48.67 0.52 34.65
C VAL A 149 -47.18 0.22 34.84
N LYS A 150 -46.88 -0.83 35.60
CA LYS A 150 -45.52 -1.37 35.67
C LYS A 150 -45.19 -2.09 34.36
N LEU A 151 -44.18 -1.63 33.64
CA LEU A 151 -43.72 -2.23 32.38
C LEU A 151 -42.29 -2.74 32.53
N PRO A 152 -42.09 -4.07 32.67
CA PRO A 152 -40.76 -4.66 32.62
C PRO A 152 -40.04 -4.38 31.28
N ARG A 153 -38.74 -4.62 31.25
CA ARG A 153 -37.94 -4.45 30.03
C ARG A 153 -38.57 -5.23 28.87
N ARG A 154 -38.75 -4.58 27.71
CA ARG A 154 -39.39 -5.14 26.50
C ARG A 154 -40.88 -5.50 26.66
N ALA A 155 -41.55 -5.10 27.74
CA ALA A 155 -43.00 -5.27 27.84
C ALA A 155 -43.73 -4.20 27.00
N GLU A 156 -44.87 -4.57 26.43
CA GLU A 156 -45.72 -3.73 25.60
C GLU A 156 -47.22 -4.04 25.77
N TYR A 157 -48.05 -3.09 25.39
CA TYR A 157 -49.47 -3.29 25.20
C TYR A 157 -49.99 -2.49 24.00
N LYS A 158 -51.06 -2.98 23.38
CA LYS A 158 -51.70 -2.34 22.24
C LYS A 158 -53.14 -1.98 22.57
N VAL A 159 -53.52 -0.77 22.20
CA VAL A 159 -54.85 -0.22 22.42
C VAL A 159 -55.42 0.22 21.08
N LEU A 160 -56.54 -0.37 20.68
CA LEU A 160 -57.35 0.05 19.57
C LEU A 160 -58.34 1.11 20.07
N VAL A 161 -58.29 2.28 19.47
CA VAL A 161 -59.21 3.39 19.71
C VAL A 161 -60.14 3.48 18.51
N ILE A 162 -61.43 3.47 18.78
CA ILE A 162 -62.49 3.68 17.80
C ILE A 162 -62.94 5.13 17.94
N LEU A 163 -62.88 5.85 16.85
CA LEU A 163 -63.11 7.28 16.78
C LEU A 163 -64.22 7.57 15.76
N GLU A 164 -64.91 8.69 15.91
CA GLU A 164 -65.87 9.22 14.93
C GLU A 164 -65.63 10.71 14.69
N ARG A 165 -66.08 11.22 13.56
CA ARG A 165 -66.14 12.66 13.28
C ARG A 165 -67.24 13.30 14.11
N TRP A 166 -67.03 14.54 14.54
CA TRP A 166 -68.09 15.32 15.21
C TRP A 166 -69.30 15.44 14.28
N GLN A 167 -70.50 15.24 14.83
CA GLN A 167 -71.74 15.18 14.04
C GLN A 167 -72.00 16.46 13.23
N ASP A 168 -71.56 17.62 13.73
CA ASP A 168 -71.68 18.93 13.09
C ASP A 168 -70.47 19.32 12.21
N ASP A 169 -69.47 18.45 12.09
CA ASP A 169 -68.31 18.64 11.20
C ASP A 169 -68.61 17.96 9.85
N GLU A 170 -68.85 18.76 8.81
CA GLU A 170 -69.10 18.34 7.41
C GLU A 170 -67.82 18.32 6.56
N SER A 171 -66.65 18.55 7.16
CA SER A 171 -65.40 18.54 6.41
C SER A 171 -65.00 17.14 5.95
N THR A 172 -64.46 17.03 4.74
CA THR A 172 -63.88 15.81 4.19
C THR A 172 -62.36 15.76 4.35
N GLU A 173 -61.80 16.61 5.22
CA GLU A 173 -60.35 16.68 5.44
C GLU A 173 -59.85 15.52 6.30
N ASP A 174 -58.62 15.10 6.03
CA ASP A 174 -57.87 14.15 6.84
C ASP A 174 -57.73 14.61 8.29
N PHE A 175 -57.72 13.65 9.20
CA PHE A 175 -57.56 13.95 10.61
C PHE A 175 -56.11 14.24 10.98
N PRO A 176 -55.87 15.25 11.86
CA PRO A 176 -54.54 15.46 12.42
C PRO A 176 -54.07 14.21 13.18
N LYS A 177 -52.77 13.90 13.08
CA LYS A 177 -52.13 12.85 13.87
C LYS A 177 -52.39 13.05 15.37
N PRO A 178 -52.57 11.97 16.14
CA PRO A 178 -52.82 12.08 17.58
C PRO A 178 -51.65 12.72 18.30
N ASP A 179 -51.98 13.59 19.26
CA ASP A 179 -51.02 14.16 20.18
C ASP A 179 -50.95 13.28 21.44
N ILE A 180 -49.81 12.62 21.64
CA ILE A 180 -49.60 11.67 22.74
C ILE A 180 -48.71 12.34 23.77
N VAL A 181 -49.34 12.69 24.88
CA VAL A 181 -48.70 13.36 26.02
C VAL A 181 -48.65 12.37 27.17
N GLY A 182 -47.46 11.93 27.55
CA GLY A 182 -47.18 11.60 28.95
C GLY A 182 -46.69 12.88 29.59
N ALA A 183 -47.22 13.30 30.74
CA ALA A 183 -46.74 14.52 31.39
C ALA A 183 -45.20 14.45 31.51
N VAL A 184 -44.50 15.51 31.09
CA VAL A 184 -43.05 15.67 31.24
C VAL A 184 -42.82 16.98 31.98
N GLY A 185 -42.52 16.90 33.27
CA GLY A 185 -42.21 18.07 34.09
C GLY A 185 -41.78 17.65 35.49
N ALA A 186 -40.67 18.22 35.94
CA ALA A 186 -39.97 17.89 37.17
C ALA A 186 -40.68 18.43 38.42
N ASP A 187 -40.64 17.70 39.55
CA ASP A 187 -40.29 18.39 40.79
C ASP A 187 -39.62 17.53 41.89
N ARG A 188 -38.84 18.29 42.67
CA ARG A 188 -38.00 18.07 43.85
C ARG A 188 -38.30 16.87 44.76
N ARG A 189 -37.32 15.96 44.84
CA ARG A 189 -36.91 15.35 46.11
C ARG A 189 -35.58 15.96 46.57
N TRP A 190 -35.55 16.43 47.81
CA TRP A 190 -34.52 17.25 48.46
C TRP A 190 -33.18 16.54 48.77
N PHE A 191 -33.04 15.25 48.46
CA PHE A 191 -31.80 14.51 48.63
C PHE A 191 -31.54 13.59 47.42
N ASP A 192 -30.92 14.11 46.36
CA ASP A 192 -30.03 13.31 45.50
C ASP A 192 -29.22 14.20 44.52
N PRO A 193 -27.90 14.44 44.73
CA PRO A 193 -27.07 15.17 43.78
C PRO A 193 -26.80 14.41 42.47
N LEU A 194 -27.00 13.09 42.43
CA LEU A 194 -26.69 12.22 41.27
C LEU A 194 -27.85 12.08 40.27
N ALA A 195 -29.10 12.35 40.69
CA ALA A 195 -30.29 12.22 39.84
C ALA A 195 -30.38 13.28 38.72
N LYS A 196 -29.60 14.36 38.80
CA LYS A 196 -29.64 15.48 37.82
C LYS A 196 -29.23 15.07 36.40
N TYR A 197 -28.53 13.95 36.24
CA TYR A 197 -28.07 13.42 34.95
C TYR A 197 -29.09 12.50 34.25
N PHE A 198 -30.05 11.93 35.00
CA PHE A 198 -31.03 10.97 34.48
C PHE A 198 -32.39 11.62 34.25
N ARG A 199 -32.47 12.51 33.25
CA ARG A 199 -33.76 13.01 32.76
C ARG A 199 -34.51 11.87 32.06
N PHE A 200 -35.65 11.44 32.62
CA PHE A 200 -36.69 10.77 31.86
C PHE A 200 -37.12 11.70 30.73
N LYS A 201 -36.84 11.32 29.48
CA LYS A 201 -37.41 11.97 28.29
C LYS A 201 -38.46 11.02 27.73
N LEU A 202 -39.72 11.47 27.61
CA LEU A 202 -40.62 10.88 26.63
C LEU A 202 -39.99 11.14 25.27
N ALA A 203 -39.33 10.13 24.70
CA ALA A 203 -38.71 10.21 23.40
C ALA A 203 -39.66 9.51 22.44
N ARG A 204 -40.25 10.27 21.49
CA ARG A 204 -40.85 9.69 20.29
C ARG A 204 -39.77 8.79 19.68
N THR A 205 -39.98 7.48 19.66
CA THR A 205 -39.05 6.52 19.07
C THR A 205 -39.14 6.60 17.56
N GLU A 206 -38.69 7.73 16.99
CA GLU A 206 -38.23 7.73 15.61
C GLU A 206 -36.84 7.09 15.59
N SER A 207 -36.74 5.97 14.89
CA SER A 207 -35.50 5.22 14.71
C SER A 207 -34.52 6.06 13.92
N HIS A 208 -33.52 6.66 14.56
CA HIS A 208 -32.32 7.10 13.85
C HIS A 208 -31.52 5.85 13.48
N LEU A 209 -31.44 5.55 12.18
CA LEU A 209 -30.74 4.39 11.62
C LEU A 209 -29.21 4.46 11.77
N PHE A 210 -28.65 5.55 12.31
CA PHE A 210 -27.21 5.73 12.45
C PHE A 210 -26.83 6.30 13.83
N ALA A 211 -25.61 5.95 14.24
CA ALA A 211 -25.05 6.07 15.59
C ALA A 211 -25.30 7.42 16.29
N SER A 212 -25.39 7.39 17.62
CA SER A 212 -25.65 8.57 18.47
C SER A 212 -24.59 9.67 18.28
N ARG A 213 -24.92 10.94 18.57
CA ARG A 213 -23.95 12.06 18.56
C ARG A 213 -22.62 11.77 19.30
N PRO A 214 -22.62 11.20 20.52
CA PRO A 214 -21.37 10.82 21.18
C PRO A 214 -20.60 9.70 20.44
N ALA A 215 -21.30 8.77 19.78
CA ALA A 215 -20.66 7.76 18.95
C ALA A 215 -19.96 8.38 17.71
N TRP A 216 -20.53 9.42 17.11
CA TRP A 216 -19.85 10.18 16.04
C TRP A 216 -18.57 10.89 16.51
N PHE A 217 -18.57 11.46 17.71
CA PHE A 217 -17.34 12.02 18.30
C PHE A 217 -16.27 10.95 18.53
N ALA A 218 -16.66 9.76 19.02
CA ALA A 218 -15.73 8.65 19.22
C ALA A 218 -15.15 8.13 17.89
N ILE A 219 -15.98 8.00 16.85
CA ILE A 219 -15.53 7.60 15.50
C ILE A 219 -14.56 8.63 14.92
N GLY A 220 -14.88 9.92 15.03
CA GLY A 220 -14.00 11.00 14.56
C GLY A 220 -12.65 11.03 15.28
N PHE A 221 -12.65 10.81 16.61
CA PHE A 221 -11.43 10.72 17.39
C PHE A 221 -10.56 9.52 16.99
N LEU A 222 -11.15 8.34 16.79
CA LEU A 222 -10.44 7.16 16.31
C LEU A 222 -9.84 7.38 14.92
N ALA A 223 -10.60 7.95 13.99
CA ALA A 223 -10.11 8.26 12.64
C ALA A 223 -8.93 9.24 12.67
N ALA A 224 -8.99 10.27 13.52
CA ALA A 224 -7.89 11.21 13.70
C ALA A 224 -6.65 10.54 14.31
N ALA A 225 -6.82 9.68 15.32
CA ALA A 225 -5.71 8.95 15.91
C ALA A 225 -5.01 8.02 14.91
N VAL A 226 -5.78 7.28 14.09
CA VAL A 226 -5.25 6.44 13.01
C VAL A 226 -4.52 7.28 11.96
N ALA A 227 -5.07 8.43 11.57
CA ALA A 227 -4.43 9.31 10.60
C ALA A 227 -3.09 9.86 11.13
N VAL A 228 -3.04 10.29 12.40
CA VAL A 228 -1.80 10.74 13.04
C VAL A 228 -0.76 9.62 13.08
N GLN A 229 -1.17 8.40 13.43
CA GLN A 229 -0.28 7.24 13.43
C GLN A 229 0.24 6.89 12.02
N ALA A 230 -0.62 6.95 11.01
CA ALA A 230 -0.24 6.72 9.61
C ALA A 230 0.76 7.77 9.11
N VAL A 231 0.55 9.04 9.46
CA VAL A 231 1.49 10.11 9.09
C VAL A 231 2.85 9.91 9.77
N PHE A 232 2.86 9.57 11.05
CA PHE A 232 4.10 9.36 11.79
C PHE A 232 4.90 8.15 11.27
N THR A 233 4.20 7.05 10.94
CA THR A 233 4.83 5.83 10.41
C THR A 233 5.34 5.98 8.98
N LEU A 234 4.60 6.67 8.11
CA LEU A 234 4.96 6.81 6.69
C LEU A 234 5.96 7.93 6.42
N PHE A 235 5.93 9.02 7.20
CA PHE A 235 6.68 10.24 6.87
C PHE A 235 7.70 10.67 7.93
N LEU A 236 7.63 10.19 9.17
CA LEU A 236 8.48 10.68 10.28
C LEU A 236 9.37 9.62 10.94
N ARG A 237 9.39 8.38 10.42
CA ARG A 237 10.21 7.30 10.97
C ARG A 237 11.60 7.28 10.32
N GLU A 238 12.55 7.93 10.98
CA GLU A 238 13.99 7.89 10.64
C GLU A 238 14.68 6.59 11.12
N ASP A 239 14.10 5.88 12.08
CA ASP A 239 14.62 4.57 12.52
C ASP A 239 14.09 3.44 11.63
N ARG A 240 14.62 3.35 10.40
CA ARG A 240 14.56 2.10 9.63
C ARG A 240 15.56 1.15 10.28
N ARG A 241 15.09 0.25 11.15
CA ARG A 241 15.92 -0.91 11.51
C ARG A 241 16.34 -1.56 10.18
N PRO A 242 17.65 -1.78 9.93
CA PRO A 242 18.09 -2.32 8.67
C PRO A 242 17.45 -3.70 8.44
N PRO A 243 17.21 -4.10 7.18
CA PRO A 243 16.78 -5.44 6.84
C PRO A 243 17.66 -6.52 7.53
N LEU A 244 17.07 -7.64 7.92
CA LEU A 244 17.77 -8.72 8.65
C LEU A 244 18.91 -9.37 7.85
N ASP A 245 18.93 -9.17 6.54
CA ASP A 245 19.95 -9.61 5.60
C ASP A 245 21.14 -8.65 5.48
N CYS A 246 21.09 -7.47 6.12
CA CYS A 246 22.23 -6.55 6.20
C CYS A 246 23.23 -7.02 7.25
N VAL A 247 24.47 -7.22 6.82
CA VAL A 247 25.59 -7.63 7.69
C VAL A 247 26.60 -6.50 7.76
N GLY A 248 26.89 -6.02 8.97
CA GLY A 248 27.88 -4.98 9.23
C GLY A 248 29.32 -5.42 8.95
N GLY A 249 30.20 -4.44 8.73
CA GLY A 249 31.60 -4.65 8.36
C GLY A 249 32.01 -3.87 7.12
N THR A 250 33.29 -3.98 6.76
CA THR A 250 33.85 -3.34 5.57
C THR A 250 33.93 -4.34 4.43
N LEU A 251 33.40 -4.01 3.25
CA LEU A 251 33.50 -4.81 2.04
C LEU A 251 34.36 -4.11 0.99
N TYR A 252 35.44 -4.76 0.57
CA TYR A 252 36.34 -4.30 -0.48
C TYR A 252 35.94 -4.91 -1.83
N LEU A 253 35.74 -4.05 -2.81
CA LEU A 253 35.35 -4.44 -4.17
C LEU A 253 36.52 -4.17 -5.12
N HIS A 254 36.79 -5.14 -5.98
CA HIS A 254 37.89 -5.09 -6.94
C HIS A 254 37.43 -5.42 -8.36
N GLY A 255 38.25 -5.05 -9.36
CA GLY A 255 38.22 -5.69 -10.67
C GLY A 255 37.85 -4.80 -11.85
N SER A 256 36.95 -5.28 -12.70
CA SER A 256 36.64 -4.72 -14.00
C SER A 256 36.21 -3.26 -13.96
N THR A 257 36.82 -2.46 -14.83
CA THR A 257 36.42 -1.06 -15.09
C THR A 257 35.23 -0.96 -16.06
N ALA A 258 34.89 -2.03 -16.78
CA ALA A 258 33.69 -2.09 -17.61
C ALA A 258 32.43 -2.38 -16.77
N PHE A 259 32.57 -3.24 -15.75
CA PHE A 259 31.46 -3.58 -14.85
C PHE A 259 31.33 -2.64 -13.65
N GLU A 260 32.37 -1.84 -13.38
CA GLU A 260 32.46 -0.87 -12.28
C GLU A 260 31.22 0.04 -12.14
N PRO A 261 30.66 0.66 -13.20
CA PRO A 261 29.50 1.55 -13.03
C PRO A 261 28.30 0.86 -12.38
N ALA A 262 28.02 -0.37 -12.78
CA ALA A 262 26.92 -1.18 -12.25
C ALA A 262 27.19 -1.61 -10.81
N VAL A 263 28.41 -2.09 -10.52
CA VAL A 263 28.81 -2.51 -9.16
C VAL A 263 28.79 -1.32 -8.19
N ARG A 264 29.29 -0.15 -8.60
CA ARG A 264 29.23 1.06 -7.77
C ARG A 264 27.80 1.51 -7.52
N ALA A 265 26.91 1.43 -8.52
CA ALA A 265 25.49 1.73 -8.33
C ALA A 265 24.84 0.75 -7.33
N ALA A 266 25.10 -0.55 -7.47
CA ALA A 266 24.63 -1.58 -6.57
C ALA A 266 25.16 -1.38 -5.14
N ALA A 267 26.45 -1.08 -4.98
CA ALA A 267 27.07 -0.78 -3.69
C ALA A 267 26.43 0.43 -3.00
N ARG A 268 26.16 1.51 -3.74
CA ARG A 268 25.46 2.69 -3.20
C ARG A 268 24.03 2.38 -2.75
N ASP A 269 23.29 1.59 -3.53
CA ASP A 269 21.94 1.17 -3.14
C ASP A 269 21.98 0.25 -1.92
N TYR A 270 22.93 -0.68 -1.86
CA TYR A 270 23.14 -1.55 -0.71
C TYR A 270 23.45 -0.75 0.57
N LEU A 271 24.35 0.23 0.50
CA LEU A 271 24.65 1.12 1.63
C LEU A 271 23.42 1.89 2.11
N LYS A 272 22.61 2.39 1.17
CA LYS A 272 21.35 3.10 1.49
C LYS A 272 20.30 2.16 2.11
N ARG A 273 20.21 0.92 1.62
CA ARG A 273 19.30 -0.11 2.11
C ARG A 273 19.69 -0.56 3.52
N CYS A 274 20.98 -0.69 3.76
CA CYS A 274 21.56 -1.16 5.02
C CYS A 274 21.98 -0.01 5.95
N ASP A 275 21.36 1.17 5.79
CA ASP A 275 21.54 2.28 6.71
C ASP A 275 21.20 1.84 8.15
N GLY A 276 22.11 2.12 9.09
CA GLY A 276 22.05 1.62 10.46
C GLY A 276 22.61 0.22 10.73
N ALA A 277 23.13 -0.51 9.73
CA ALA A 277 23.78 -1.83 9.92
C ALA A 277 25.32 -1.79 10.03
N ASP A 278 25.93 -0.60 10.10
CA ASP A 278 27.40 -0.42 10.19
C ASP A 278 28.19 -1.02 8.99
N VAL A 279 27.60 -0.92 7.80
CA VAL A 279 28.21 -1.39 6.55
C VAL A 279 29.06 -0.29 5.91
N HIS A 280 30.28 -0.64 5.53
CA HIS A 280 31.21 0.26 4.85
C HIS A 280 31.68 -0.36 3.53
N ILE A 281 31.62 0.39 2.43
CA ILE A 281 32.19 -0.02 1.13
C ILE A 281 33.06 1.13 0.61
N PRO A 282 34.39 1.08 0.78
CA PRO A 282 35.27 2.10 0.23
C PRO A 282 35.30 2.00 -1.29
N LEU A 283 34.60 2.94 -1.94
CA LEU A 283 34.50 3.07 -3.39
C LEU A 283 35.56 4.07 -3.90
N ALA A 284 36.84 3.82 -3.64
CA ALA A 284 37.94 4.66 -4.10
C ALA A 284 38.17 4.52 -5.62
N ASP A 285 38.90 5.47 -6.23
CA ASP A 285 39.16 5.45 -7.68
C ASP A 285 40.04 4.26 -8.11
N ASP A 286 40.83 3.69 -7.18
CA ASP A 286 41.69 2.54 -7.41
C ASP A 286 41.07 1.20 -7.02
N SER A 287 39.78 1.18 -6.63
CA SER A 287 39.03 -0.06 -6.38
C SER A 287 38.95 -0.92 -7.64
N PHE A 288 38.78 -0.32 -8.82
CA PHE A 288 38.61 -1.03 -10.08
C PHE A 288 39.76 -0.71 -11.04
N LYS A 289 40.75 -1.61 -11.12
CA LYS A 289 41.95 -1.44 -11.96
C LYS A 289 41.95 -2.29 -13.22
N GLY A 290 41.00 -3.21 -13.35
CA GLY A 290 40.97 -4.23 -14.40
C GLY A 290 40.73 -5.61 -13.81
N SER A 291 40.29 -6.55 -14.65
CA SER A 291 39.90 -7.89 -14.22
C SER A 291 41.06 -8.68 -13.63
N THR A 292 42.23 -8.65 -14.29
CA THR A 292 43.44 -9.36 -13.83
C THR A 292 43.97 -8.79 -12.51
N ASP A 293 44.01 -7.46 -12.39
CA ASP A 293 44.43 -6.79 -11.16
C ASP A 293 43.47 -7.08 -10.02
N GLY A 294 42.16 -7.12 -10.30
CA GLY A 294 41.17 -7.42 -9.27
C GLY A 294 41.27 -8.81 -8.67
N VAL A 295 41.46 -9.84 -9.50
CA VAL A 295 41.68 -11.20 -8.99
C VAL A 295 43.03 -11.34 -8.30
N THR A 296 44.05 -10.64 -8.78
CA THR A 296 45.36 -10.60 -8.12
C THR A 296 45.28 -9.94 -6.74
N ASP A 297 44.52 -8.86 -6.60
CA ASP A 297 44.30 -8.17 -5.34
C ASP A 297 43.51 -9.04 -4.35
N LEU A 298 42.43 -9.71 -4.81
CA LEU A 298 41.65 -10.63 -3.98
C LEU A 298 42.48 -11.83 -3.50
N ASP A 299 43.26 -12.42 -4.40
CA ASP A 299 44.13 -13.55 -4.08
C ASP A 299 45.28 -13.15 -3.14
N ARG A 300 45.82 -11.93 -3.30
CA ARG A 300 46.77 -11.34 -2.35
C ARG A 300 46.12 -11.16 -0.97
N ALA A 301 44.94 -10.55 -0.90
CA ALA A 301 44.21 -10.32 0.36
C ALA A 301 43.93 -11.65 1.09
N GLY A 302 43.47 -12.68 0.37
CA GLY A 302 43.22 -14.01 0.94
C GLY A 302 44.47 -14.72 1.47
N ARG A 303 45.64 -14.49 0.84
CA ARG A 303 46.92 -14.99 1.34
C ARG A 303 47.42 -14.22 2.56
N GLU A 304 47.34 -12.89 2.53
CA GLU A 304 47.77 -12.02 3.63
C GLU A 304 46.93 -12.21 4.89
N ALA A 305 45.63 -12.51 4.72
CA ALA A 305 44.74 -12.89 5.82
C ALA A 305 44.95 -14.32 6.34
N GLU A 306 45.89 -15.09 5.76
CA GLU A 306 46.22 -16.47 6.14
C GLU A 306 45.00 -17.40 6.23
N VAL A 307 43.96 -17.17 5.41
CA VAL A 307 42.69 -17.92 5.48
C VAL A 307 42.96 -19.42 5.27
N PRO A 308 42.52 -20.33 6.16
CA PRO A 308 42.74 -21.76 6.01
C PRO A 308 42.16 -22.34 4.72
N VAL A 309 42.73 -23.45 4.23
CA VAL A 309 42.16 -24.19 3.09
C VAL A 309 40.81 -24.79 3.51
N GLY A 310 39.78 -24.57 2.70
CA GLY A 310 38.40 -24.98 3.00
C GLY A 310 37.54 -23.86 3.60
N GLU A 311 38.16 -22.76 4.02
CA GLU A 311 37.48 -21.52 4.41
C GLU A 311 37.66 -20.44 3.33
N GLY A 312 36.92 -19.35 3.46
CA GLY A 312 37.01 -18.21 2.54
C GLY A 312 37.01 -16.85 3.22
N LEU A 313 37.43 -15.86 2.45
CA LEU A 313 37.52 -14.47 2.87
C LEU A 313 36.13 -13.80 2.75
N GLY A 314 35.66 -13.18 3.83
CA GLY A 314 34.29 -12.69 3.97
C GLY A 314 34.07 -11.20 3.66
N ASP A 315 35.12 -10.49 3.29
CA ASP A 315 35.13 -9.02 3.18
C ASP A 315 35.70 -8.52 1.83
N HIS A 316 35.98 -9.40 0.88
CA HIS A 316 36.49 -9.05 -0.45
C HIS A 316 35.73 -9.75 -1.58
N ILE A 317 35.48 -9.04 -2.68
CA ILE A 317 34.93 -9.58 -3.93
C ILE A 317 35.67 -8.95 -5.12
N ALA A 318 36.05 -9.75 -6.11
CA ALA A 318 36.60 -9.26 -7.38
C ALA A 318 35.65 -9.55 -8.54
N PHE A 319 35.39 -8.57 -9.39
CA PHE A 319 34.55 -8.71 -10.57
C PHE A 319 35.36 -8.77 -11.86
N THR A 320 35.02 -9.66 -12.79
CA THR A 320 35.77 -9.86 -14.04
C THR A 320 34.87 -10.06 -15.25
N ASP A 321 35.30 -9.50 -16.39
CA ASP A 321 34.67 -9.74 -17.69
C ASP A 321 35.17 -11.09 -18.23
N GLY A 322 34.48 -12.17 -17.88
CA GLY A 322 34.88 -13.54 -18.21
C GLY A 322 35.73 -14.20 -17.12
N LEU A 323 36.13 -15.45 -17.41
CA LEU A 323 36.97 -16.22 -16.49
C LEU A 323 38.36 -15.60 -16.40
N ALA A 324 38.85 -15.48 -15.16
CA ALA A 324 40.24 -15.16 -14.89
C ALA A 324 41.19 -16.24 -15.41
N SER A 325 42.41 -15.84 -15.78
CA SER A 325 43.46 -16.74 -16.21
C SER A 325 43.90 -17.69 -15.09
N ASP A 326 44.41 -18.86 -15.47
CA ASP A 326 45.04 -19.81 -14.55
C ASP A 326 46.10 -19.14 -13.67
N GLY A 327 46.20 -19.55 -12.40
CA GLY A 327 47.18 -18.99 -11.45
C GLY A 327 46.60 -18.64 -10.07
N HIS A 328 45.28 -18.67 -9.92
CA HIS A 328 44.60 -18.33 -8.67
C HIS A 328 43.73 -19.51 -8.17
N PRO A 329 44.35 -20.62 -7.71
CA PRO A 329 43.65 -21.89 -7.44
C PRO A 329 42.64 -21.83 -6.29
N ARG A 330 42.67 -20.76 -5.49
CA ARG A 330 41.76 -20.55 -4.37
C ARG A 330 40.58 -19.65 -4.69
N LEU A 331 40.56 -19.02 -5.86
CA LEU A 331 39.46 -18.15 -6.23
C LEU A 331 38.32 -18.98 -6.83
N ILE A 332 37.10 -18.72 -6.35
CA ILE A 332 35.89 -19.39 -6.80
C ILE A 332 35.08 -18.42 -7.66
N PRO A 333 34.91 -18.69 -8.97
CA PRO A 333 34.07 -17.87 -9.84
C PRO A 333 32.58 -18.10 -9.55
N ARG A 334 31.81 -17.02 -9.46
CA ARG A 334 30.33 -17.08 -9.47
C ARG A 334 29.79 -16.20 -10.60
N PRO A 335 29.05 -16.75 -11.58
CA PRO A 335 28.46 -15.93 -12.64
C PRO A 335 27.40 -15.00 -12.05
N VAL A 336 27.45 -13.71 -12.39
CA VAL A 336 26.51 -12.70 -11.87
C VAL A 336 25.68 -12.04 -12.95
N ALA A 337 26.24 -11.83 -14.13
CA ALA A 337 25.55 -11.16 -15.22
C ALA A 337 26.10 -11.55 -16.60
N LEU A 338 25.36 -11.19 -17.64
CA LEU A 338 25.75 -11.26 -19.04
C LEU A 338 26.00 -9.82 -19.52
N SER A 339 27.21 -9.55 -19.97
CA SER A 339 27.60 -8.25 -20.54
C SER A 339 27.70 -8.35 -22.06
N VAL A 340 27.11 -7.36 -22.73
CA VAL A 340 27.25 -7.17 -24.17
C VAL A 340 28.19 -6.02 -24.45
N PHE A 341 29.23 -6.27 -25.23
CA PHE A 341 30.25 -5.30 -25.60
C PHE A 341 30.05 -4.82 -27.04
N THR A 342 30.52 -3.62 -27.31
CA THR A 342 30.48 -3.00 -28.63
C THR A 342 31.84 -2.45 -28.99
N LEU A 343 32.12 -2.44 -30.30
CA LEU A 343 33.15 -1.56 -30.82
C LEU A 343 32.56 -0.15 -30.90
N VAL A 344 33.38 0.84 -30.56
CA VAL A 344 33.03 2.27 -30.69
C VAL A 344 34.01 2.94 -31.62
N VAL A 345 33.50 3.72 -32.55
CA VAL A 345 34.31 4.49 -33.48
C VAL A 345 34.05 5.97 -33.28
N ASN A 346 35.09 6.78 -33.45
CA ASN A 346 34.91 8.22 -33.58
C ASN A 346 34.01 8.53 -34.79
N LYS A 347 33.05 9.44 -34.64
CA LYS A 347 32.07 9.76 -35.71
C LYS A 347 32.73 10.23 -37.01
N ASP A 348 33.92 10.83 -36.96
CA ASP A 348 34.66 11.26 -38.15
C ASP A 348 35.03 10.09 -39.08
N ALA A 349 35.07 8.85 -38.58
CA ALA A 349 35.28 7.66 -39.39
C ALA A 349 34.15 7.39 -40.39
N GLY A 350 32.92 7.85 -40.11
CA GLY A 350 31.77 7.67 -41.01
C GLY A 350 31.33 6.22 -41.22
N VAL A 351 31.51 5.34 -40.23
CA VAL A 351 31.13 3.93 -40.30
C VAL A 351 30.18 3.56 -39.15
N GLU A 352 29.12 2.81 -39.45
CA GLU A 352 28.14 2.31 -38.47
C GLU A 352 28.07 0.77 -38.41
N ASN A 353 28.65 0.10 -39.39
CA ASN A 353 28.65 -1.36 -39.51
C ASN A 353 29.97 -1.85 -40.09
N LEU A 354 30.51 -2.93 -39.53
CA LEU A 354 31.65 -3.63 -40.09
C LEU A 354 31.36 -5.12 -40.18
N LYS A 355 31.89 -5.77 -41.21
CA LYS A 355 31.96 -7.22 -41.25
C LYS A 355 32.97 -7.73 -40.23
N LEU A 356 32.73 -8.90 -39.65
CA LEU A 356 33.67 -9.52 -38.70
C LEU A 356 35.08 -9.68 -39.30
N ALA A 357 35.17 -9.98 -40.60
CA ALA A 357 36.44 -10.03 -41.30
C ALA A 357 37.15 -8.66 -41.35
N GLN A 358 36.44 -7.57 -41.61
CA GLN A 358 37.02 -6.22 -41.63
C GLN A 358 37.54 -5.82 -40.26
N ILE A 359 36.80 -6.14 -39.19
CA ILE A 359 37.25 -5.91 -37.81
C ILE A 359 38.60 -6.59 -37.56
N ARG A 360 38.73 -7.87 -37.96
CA ARG A 360 39.99 -8.61 -37.80
C ARG A 360 41.14 -8.00 -38.61
N GLU A 361 40.88 -7.51 -39.82
CA GLU A 361 41.89 -6.84 -40.64
C GLU A 361 42.33 -5.48 -40.06
N ILE A 362 41.39 -4.72 -39.49
CA ILE A 362 41.67 -3.48 -38.77
C ILE A 362 42.53 -3.75 -37.52
N PHE A 363 42.11 -4.68 -36.66
CA PHE A 363 42.87 -5.02 -35.45
C PHE A 363 44.23 -5.67 -35.76
N ALA A 364 44.38 -6.30 -36.93
CA ALA A 364 45.67 -6.78 -37.43
C ALA A 364 46.57 -5.67 -38.03
N GLY A 365 46.05 -4.45 -38.18
CA GLY A 365 46.75 -3.30 -38.77
C GLY A 365 46.91 -3.36 -40.29
N ARG A 366 46.10 -4.18 -40.97
CA ARG A 366 46.12 -4.31 -42.44
C ARG A 366 45.24 -3.28 -43.14
N VAL A 367 44.19 -2.83 -42.45
CA VAL A 367 43.39 -1.65 -42.83
C VAL A 367 43.90 -0.47 -42.02
N GLN A 368 44.32 0.59 -42.69
CA GLN A 368 44.99 1.74 -42.08
C GLN A 368 44.23 3.07 -42.29
N ASN A 369 43.24 3.07 -43.19
CA ASN A 369 42.34 4.18 -43.44
C ASN A 369 40.88 3.69 -43.55
N TRP A 370 39.95 4.47 -43.02
CA TRP A 370 38.53 4.09 -42.99
C TRP A 370 37.89 3.99 -44.39
N SER A 371 38.41 4.72 -45.38
CA SER A 371 37.96 4.62 -46.79
C SER A 371 38.13 3.23 -47.38
N GLU A 372 39.07 2.41 -46.87
CA GLU A 372 39.29 1.03 -47.32
C GLU A 372 38.13 0.08 -46.94
N VAL A 373 37.32 0.47 -45.96
CA VAL A 373 36.16 -0.29 -45.47
C VAL A 373 34.84 0.45 -45.63
N GLY A 374 34.82 1.52 -46.44
CA GLY A 374 33.62 2.27 -46.79
C GLY A 374 33.29 3.45 -45.86
N GLY A 375 34.23 3.88 -45.03
CA GLY A 375 34.13 5.09 -44.23
C GLY A 375 34.71 6.33 -44.93
N ASN A 376 34.92 7.39 -44.14
CA ASN A 376 35.53 8.64 -44.58
C ASN A 376 37.05 8.47 -44.81
N ASP A 377 37.67 9.40 -45.55
CA ASP A 377 39.12 9.44 -45.73
C ASP A 377 39.82 10.01 -44.48
N VAL A 378 39.86 9.21 -43.42
CA VAL A 378 40.58 9.49 -42.18
C VAL A 378 41.39 8.26 -41.77
N PRO A 379 42.60 8.44 -41.20
CA PRO A 379 43.40 7.32 -40.71
C PRO A 379 42.68 6.54 -39.60
N VAL A 380 42.97 5.24 -39.53
CA VAL A 380 42.53 4.42 -38.40
C VAL A 380 43.47 4.62 -37.22
N HIS A 381 42.92 4.98 -36.07
CA HIS A 381 43.64 5.00 -34.79
C HIS A 381 43.11 3.91 -33.87
N LEU A 382 43.86 2.84 -33.66
CA LEU A 382 43.42 1.76 -32.78
C LEU A 382 43.78 2.10 -31.33
N VAL A 383 42.77 2.33 -30.51
CA VAL A 383 42.90 2.47 -29.07
C VAL A 383 42.58 1.12 -28.45
N ASN A 384 43.57 0.50 -27.80
CA ASN A 384 43.41 -0.79 -27.13
C ASN A 384 43.45 -0.63 -25.61
N ARG A 385 43.00 -1.63 -24.87
CA ARG A 385 43.24 -1.72 -23.43
C ARG A 385 44.54 -2.44 -23.14
N ASP A 386 45.11 -2.20 -21.97
CA ASP A 386 46.19 -2.99 -21.41
C ASP A 386 45.83 -4.49 -21.31
N PRO A 387 46.81 -5.40 -21.28
CA PRO A 387 46.57 -6.85 -21.18
C PRO A 387 45.78 -7.30 -19.93
N GLY A 388 45.67 -6.46 -18.89
CA GLY A 388 44.90 -6.76 -17.67
C GLY A 388 43.37 -6.62 -17.82
N SER A 389 42.89 -6.13 -18.97
CA SER A 389 41.48 -5.90 -19.24
C SER A 389 40.72 -7.18 -19.63
N GLY A 390 39.68 -7.53 -18.86
CA GLY A 390 38.75 -8.61 -19.24
C GLY A 390 38.02 -8.33 -20.55
N THR A 391 37.65 -7.07 -20.79
CA THR A 391 37.02 -6.62 -22.04
C THR A 391 37.93 -6.87 -23.25
N ARG A 392 39.26 -6.64 -23.13
CA ARG A 392 40.26 -7.00 -24.15
C ARG A 392 40.33 -8.51 -24.33
N SER A 393 40.46 -9.27 -23.24
CA SER A 393 40.51 -10.73 -23.29
C SER A 393 39.29 -11.32 -24.02
N THR A 394 38.11 -10.75 -23.77
CA THR A 394 36.86 -11.10 -24.45
C THR A 394 36.91 -10.75 -25.94
N LEU A 395 37.38 -9.54 -26.30
CA LEU A 395 37.54 -9.14 -27.70
C LEU A 395 38.46 -10.12 -28.45
N VAL A 396 39.61 -10.43 -27.87
CA VAL A 396 40.60 -11.35 -28.45
C VAL A 396 40.00 -12.73 -28.65
N ALA A 397 39.37 -13.29 -27.61
CA ALA A 397 38.81 -14.63 -27.64
C ALA A 397 37.62 -14.75 -28.61
N LYS A 398 36.65 -13.83 -28.53
CA LYS A 398 35.36 -13.95 -29.23
C LYS A 398 35.33 -13.31 -30.61
N VAL A 399 36.04 -12.19 -30.81
CA VAL A 399 35.99 -11.40 -32.05
C VAL A 399 37.24 -11.65 -32.90
N LEU A 400 38.43 -11.59 -32.30
CA LEU A 400 39.71 -11.70 -33.02
C LEU A 400 40.21 -13.12 -33.20
N ASN A 401 39.46 -14.13 -32.75
CA ASN A 401 39.77 -15.55 -32.89
C ASN A 401 41.12 -15.92 -32.25
N GLY A 402 41.36 -15.43 -31.03
CA GLY A 402 42.57 -15.68 -30.24
C GLY A 402 43.82 -14.93 -30.71
N LYS A 403 43.69 -13.99 -31.65
CA LYS A 403 44.82 -13.22 -32.18
C LYS A 403 44.93 -11.89 -31.47
N GLU A 404 46.03 -11.70 -30.75
CA GLU A 404 46.36 -10.42 -30.13
C GLU A 404 46.62 -9.33 -31.19
N PRO A 405 46.16 -8.09 -30.94
CA PRO A 405 46.56 -6.94 -31.74
C PRO A 405 48.08 -6.74 -31.68
N PRO A 406 48.71 -6.21 -32.74
CA PRO A 406 50.15 -5.92 -32.71
C PRO A 406 50.47 -4.83 -31.70
N GLN A 407 51.74 -4.74 -31.29
CA GLN A 407 52.21 -3.72 -30.33
C GLN A 407 51.82 -2.29 -30.76
N PHE A 408 51.53 -1.46 -29.77
CA PHE A 408 51.24 -0.04 -29.97
C PHE A 408 52.38 0.65 -30.75
N THR A 409 52.02 1.67 -31.51
CA THR A 409 53.01 2.53 -32.20
C THR A 409 53.44 3.69 -31.32
N GLU A 410 52.54 4.16 -30.45
CA GLU A 410 52.77 5.25 -29.51
C GLU A 410 52.36 4.79 -28.10
N THR A 411 53.17 5.13 -27.09
CA THR A 411 52.86 4.83 -25.67
C THR A 411 51.77 5.72 -25.12
N ASP A 412 51.72 6.97 -25.59
CA ASP A 412 50.72 7.97 -25.21
C ASP A 412 49.78 8.19 -26.40
N CYS A 413 48.49 7.95 -26.19
CA CYS A 413 47.48 8.16 -27.22
C CYS A 413 47.43 9.62 -27.71
N ALA A 414 47.80 10.60 -26.89
CA ALA A 414 47.88 12.00 -27.31
C ALA A 414 49.00 12.25 -28.34
N SER A 415 49.97 11.34 -28.46
CA SER A 415 51.07 11.42 -29.42
C SER A 415 50.74 10.80 -30.79
N LEU A 416 49.53 10.25 -30.96
CA LEU A 416 49.10 9.70 -32.25
C LEU A 416 49.10 10.79 -33.34
N ASN A 417 49.70 10.47 -34.49
CA ASN A 417 49.76 11.40 -35.62
C ASN A 417 48.41 11.46 -36.34
N PRO A 418 47.70 12.61 -36.36
CA PRO A 418 46.34 12.71 -36.91
C PRO A 418 46.23 12.45 -38.42
N LYS A 419 47.36 12.30 -39.12
CA LYS A 419 47.43 12.07 -40.58
C LYS A 419 47.94 10.68 -40.95
N ARG A 420 48.22 9.82 -39.98
CA ARG A 420 48.78 8.47 -40.23
C ARG A 420 48.12 7.46 -39.31
N TYR A 421 48.03 6.22 -39.77
CA TYR A 421 47.64 5.11 -38.92
C TYR A 421 48.50 5.06 -37.65
N GLY A 422 47.86 4.75 -36.52
CA GLY A 422 48.55 4.59 -35.26
C GLY A 422 47.79 3.71 -34.28
N ARG A 423 48.50 3.22 -33.27
CA ARG A 423 47.96 2.39 -32.19
C ARG A 423 48.49 2.87 -30.85
N CYS A 424 47.64 2.86 -29.83
CA CYS A 424 48.02 3.13 -28.45
C CYS A 424 47.25 2.24 -27.49
N GLU A 425 47.64 2.21 -26.21
CA GLU A 425 46.95 1.47 -25.16
C GLU A 425 46.53 2.40 -24.01
N VAL A 426 45.41 2.09 -23.36
CA VAL A 426 44.87 2.81 -22.20
C VAL A 426 44.46 1.84 -21.09
N THR A 427 44.40 2.32 -19.85
CA THR A 427 44.26 1.46 -18.66
C THR A 427 42.81 1.25 -18.21
N SER A 428 41.86 2.10 -18.61
CA SER A 428 40.47 2.03 -18.14
C SER A 428 39.44 2.20 -19.25
N THR A 429 38.21 1.76 -18.99
CA THR A 429 37.08 1.93 -19.91
C THR A 429 36.73 3.40 -20.11
N ASP A 430 36.71 4.21 -19.04
CA ASP A 430 36.49 5.66 -19.16
C ASP A 430 37.58 6.33 -20.03
N THR A 431 38.86 6.00 -19.82
CA THR A 431 39.96 6.53 -20.64
C THR A 431 39.83 6.10 -22.10
N MET A 432 39.41 4.86 -22.36
CA MET A 432 39.13 4.34 -23.71
C MET A 432 38.05 5.17 -24.42
N LEU A 433 36.90 5.35 -23.77
CA LEU A 433 35.77 6.10 -24.36
C LEU A 433 36.14 7.56 -24.60
N ASN A 434 36.82 8.21 -23.65
CA ASN A 434 37.30 9.58 -23.81
C ASN A 434 38.29 9.70 -24.97
N THR A 435 39.27 8.79 -25.05
CA THR A 435 40.30 8.81 -26.11
C THR A 435 39.70 8.55 -27.49
N ALA A 436 38.80 7.58 -27.60
CA ALA A 436 38.12 7.28 -28.86
C ALA A 436 37.25 8.47 -29.33
N ALA A 437 36.59 9.17 -28.41
CA ALA A 437 35.76 10.32 -28.75
C ALA A 437 36.59 11.56 -29.14
N SER A 438 37.77 11.75 -28.56
CA SER A 438 38.61 12.93 -28.82
C SER A 438 39.58 12.75 -29.99
N THR A 439 39.72 11.55 -30.54
CA THR A 439 40.71 11.21 -31.57
C THR A 439 40.00 10.89 -32.90
N PRO A 440 40.05 11.78 -33.91
CA PRO A 440 39.42 11.55 -35.21
C PRO A 440 39.84 10.21 -35.82
N GLY A 441 38.88 9.38 -36.26
CA GLY A 441 39.18 8.07 -36.84
C GLY A 441 39.61 6.99 -35.82
N ALA A 442 39.46 7.24 -34.52
CA ALA A 442 39.76 6.22 -33.51
C ALA A 442 38.73 5.09 -33.45
N LEU A 443 39.22 3.87 -33.24
CA LEU A 443 38.45 2.66 -32.92
C LEU A 443 38.84 2.19 -31.52
N GLY A 444 37.84 2.07 -30.65
CA GLY A 444 37.94 1.48 -29.33
C GLY A 444 36.81 0.50 -29.09
N TYR A 445 36.58 0.15 -27.82
CA TYR A 445 35.53 -0.79 -27.41
C TYR A 445 35.17 -0.61 -25.95
N SER A 446 33.94 -0.98 -25.58
CA SER A 446 33.39 -0.91 -24.22
C SER A 446 32.13 -1.75 -24.14
N GLU A 447 31.66 -2.03 -22.93
CA GLU A 447 30.31 -2.45 -22.64
C GLU A 447 29.27 -1.48 -23.24
N THR A 448 28.22 -2.02 -23.84
CA THR A 448 27.30 -1.24 -24.69
C THR A 448 26.64 -0.09 -23.94
N THR A 449 26.19 -0.34 -22.72
CA THR A 449 25.52 0.66 -21.86
C THR A 449 26.46 1.70 -21.30
N GLY A 450 27.72 1.31 -21.08
CA GLY A 450 28.79 2.24 -20.73
C GLY A 450 28.90 3.37 -21.73
N VAL A 451 28.77 3.06 -23.03
CA VAL A 451 28.81 4.06 -24.11
C VAL A 451 27.65 5.05 -24.03
N ASP A 452 26.42 4.58 -23.86
CA ASP A 452 25.22 5.43 -23.91
C ASP A 452 25.14 6.40 -22.73
N GLY A 453 25.59 5.98 -21.55
CA GLY A 453 25.63 6.81 -20.34
C GLY A 453 26.88 7.70 -20.23
N HIS A 454 27.83 7.61 -21.16
CA HIS A 454 29.11 8.30 -21.05
C HIS A 454 29.04 9.76 -21.52
N LYS A 455 29.76 10.65 -20.83
CA LYS A 455 29.89 12.08 -21.19
C LYS A 455 30.41 12.33 -22.61
N ALA A 456 31.13 11.37 -23.19
CA ALA A 456 31.71 11.44 -24.53
C ALA A 456 30.87 10.72 -25.62
N ALA A 457 29.67 10.25 -25.29
CA ALA A 457 28.79 9.53 -26.21
C ALA A 457 28.54 10.29 -27.52
N ASP A 458 28.43 11.63 -27.45
CA ASP A 458 28.20 12.48 -28.61
C ASP A 458 29.31 12.42 -29.66
N GLY A 459 30.54 12.04 -29.30
CA GLY A 459 31.66 11.87 -30.22
C GLY A 459 31.79 10.45 -30.80
N LEU A 460 30.96 9.51 -30.34
CA LEU A 460 31.11 8.08 -30.62
C LEU A 460 29.94 7.54 -31.45
N ALA A 461 30.23 6.56 -32.29
CA ALA A 461 29.25 5.70 -32.94
C ALA A 461 29.50 4.24 -32.52
N LYS A 462 28.44 3.57 -32.04
CA LYS A 462 28.47 2.13 -31.74
C LYS A 462 28.37 1.36 -33.06
N LEU A 463 29.30 0.44 -33.29
CA LEU A 463 29.30 -0.35 -34.51
C LEU A 463 28.40 -1.59 -34.37
N THR A 464 27.66 -1.87 -35.43
CA THR A 464 27.07 -3.19 -35.65
C THR A 464 28.10 -4.15 -36.28
N ILE A 465 27.97 -5.44 -36.00
CA ILE A 465 28.86 -6.49 -36.53
C ILE A 465 28.08 -7.41 -37.45
N ASP A 466 28.41 -7.39 -38.74
CA ASP A 466 27.64 -8.07 -39.79
C ASP A 466 26.14 -7.69 -39.77
N GLY A 467 25.83 -6.42 -39.46
CA GLY A 467 24.46 -5.90 -39.33
C GLY A 467 23.76 -6.24 -38.01
N ARG A 468 24.43 -6.94 -37.10
CA ARG A 468 23.86 -7.36 -35.80
C ARG A 468 24.15 -6.32 -34.73
N LYS A 469 23.15 -6.05 -33.89
CA LYS A 469 23.21 -5.01 -32.86
C LYS A 469 23.86 -5.51 -31.57
N PRO A 470 24.68 -4.68 -30.91
CA PRO A 470 25.23 -4.98 -29.58
C PRO A 470 24.14 -4.82 -28.51
N THR A 471 23.26 -5.81 -28.38
CA THR A 471 22.15 -5.81 -27.40
C THR A 471 21.95 -7.23 -26.87
N ALA A 472 21.27 -7.38 -25.73
CA ALA A 472 20.93 -8.71 -25.19
C ALA A 472 20.16 -9.55 -26.22
N ASP A 473 19.09 -9.00 -26.80
CA ASP A 473 18.35 -9.63 -27.90
C ASP A 473 19.25 -9.93 -29.10
N GLY A 474 20.21 -9.06 -29.41
CA GLY A 474 21.19 -9.29 -30.48
C GLY A 474 22.07 -10.52 -30.24
N VAL A 475 22.42 -10.82 -28.98
CA VAL A 475 23.18 -12.02 -28.60
C VAL A 475 22.31 -13.27 -28.80
N GLU A 476 21.09 -13.28 -28.26
CA GLU A 476 20.20 -14.45 -28.29
C GLU A 476 19.63 -14.72 -29.70
N ASP A 477 19.11 -13.69 -30.37
CA ASP A 477 18.36 -13.85 -31.63
C ASP A 477 19.24 -13.86 -32.88
N THR A 478 20.34 -13.09 -32.85
CA THR A 478 21.17 -12.86 -34.06
C THR A 478 22.59 -13.39 -33.91
N ASN A 479 22.92 -14.03 -32.78
CA ASN A 479 24.25 -14.56 -32.47
C ASN A 479 25.34 -13.47 -32.54
N TYR A 480 25.03 -12.25 -32.07
CA TYR A 480 26.01 -11.17 -31.97
C TYR A 480 27.24 -11.66 -31.18
N PRO A 481 28.48 -11.49 -31.68
CA PRO A 481 29.61 -12.27 -31.18
C PRO A 481 30.33 -11.69 -29.97
N TYR A 482 30.12 -10.41 -29.64
CA TYR A 482 30.95 -9.71 -28.65
C TYR A 482 30.23 -9.55 -27.31
N TRP A 483 30.20 -10.64 -26.53
CA TRP A 483 29.59 -10.70 -25.21
C TRP A 483 30.38 -11.63 -24.30
N GLN A 484 30.17 -11.50 -22.99
CA GLN A 484 30.77 -12.37 -21.98
C GLN A 484 29.93 -12.46 -20.70
N THR A 485 30.11 -13.52 -19.93
CA THR A 485 29.63 -13.62 -18.55
C THR A 485 30.51 -12.81 -17.60
N GLU A 486 29.90 -11.95 -16.78
CA GLU A 486 30.54 -11.30 -15.64
C GLU A 486 30.60 -12.28 -14.47
N PHE A 487 31.78 -12.38 -13.85
CA PHE A 487 31.98 -13.23 -12.67
C PHE A 487 32.30 -12.40 -11.44
N ALA A 488 31.70 -12.76 -10.31
CA ALA A 488 32.13 -12.36 -8.98
C ALA A 488 32.99 -13.49 -8.39
N TYR A 489 34.27 -13.22 -8.20
CA TYR A 489 35.21 -14.10 -7.55
C TYR A 489 35.26 -13.83 -6.05
N THR A 490 35.35 -14.91 -5.27
CA THR A 490 35.72 -14.88 -3.85
C THR A 490 36.91 -15.76 -3.59
N TYR A 491 37.66 -15.47 -2.52
CA TYR A 491 38.73 -16.34 -2.07
C TYR A 491 38.15 -17.44 -1.19
N GLY A 492 38.12 -18.68 -1.67
CA GLY A 492 37.42 -19.78 -1.00
C GLY A 492 35.90 -19.61 -0.94
N GLU A 493 35.23 -20.49 -0.19
CA GLU A 493 33.79 -20.42 0.04
C GLU A 493 33.45 -19.28 0.99
N THR A 494 32.48 -18.45 0.61
CA THR A 494 32.18 -17.23 1.34
C THR A 494 31.55 -17.57 2.69
N PRO A 495 32.12 -17.11 3.83
CA PRO A 495 31.58 -17.43 5.14
C PRO A 495 30.12 -16.99 5.28
N ALA A 496 29.28 -17.85 5.85
CA ALA A 496 27.89 -17.52 6.13
C ALA A 496 27.80 -16.32 7.09
N GLY A 497 26.92 -15.36 6.78
CA GLY A 497 26.77 -14.15 7.58
C GLY A 497 27.94 -13.16 7.46
N SER A 498 28.77 -13.26 6.41
CA SER A 498 29.76 -12.24 6.07
C SER A 498 29.19 -11.12 5.19
N VAL A 499 29.83 -9.95 5.18
CA VAL A 499 29.40 -8.81 4.36
C VAL A 499 29.50 -9.12 2.86
N ALA A 500 30.50 -9.90 2.43
CA ALA A 500 30.59 -10.37 1.05
C ALA A 500 29.43 -11.29 0.68
N ALA A 501 29.04 -12.23 1.55
CA ALA A 501 27.89 -13.10 1.30
C ALA A 501 26.58 -12.29 1.20
N ALA A 502 26.39 -11.34 2.11
CA ALA A 502 25.21 -10.47 2.13
C ALA A 502 25.13 -9.61 0.86
N PHE A 503 26.25 -9.01 0.43
CA PHE A 503 26.30 -8.21 -0.79
C PHE A 503 26.09 -9.04 -2.06
N LEU A 504 26.69 -10.23 -2.17
CA LEU A 504 26.44 -11.14 -3.30
C LEU A 504 24.98 -11.57 -3.38
N ASN A 505 24.35 -11.86 -2.24
CA ASN A 505 22.92 -12.17 -2.18
C ASN A 505 22.06 -10.98 -2.60
N PHE A 506 22.37 -9.78 -2.12
CA PHE A 506 21.70 -8.55 -2.56
C PHE A 506 21.83 -8.35 -4.08
N LEU A 507 23.05 -8.51 -4.61
CA LEU A 507 23.38 -8.30 -6.02
C LEU A 507 22.63 -9.27 -6.94
N THR A 508 22.50 -10.53 -6.52
CA THR A 508 22.00 -11.62 -7.38
C THR A 508 20.56 -12.06 -7.08
N GLN A 509 19.99 -11.71 -5.91
CA GLN A 509 18.65 -12.13 -5.49
C GLN A 509 17.70 -11.00 -5.12
N GLN A 510 18.15 -9.75 -4.99
CA GLN A 510 17.33 -8.61 -4.54
C GLN A 510 17.37 -7.44 -5.53
N SER A 511 17.20 -6.19 -5.06
CA SER A 511 17.18 -4.99 -5.92
C SER A 511 18.48 -4.75 -6.69
N GLY A 512 19.60 -5.33 -6.26
CA GLY A 512 20.85 -5.32 -7.02
C GLY A 512 20.69 -5.93 -8.43
N ARG A 513 19.80 -6.89 -8.60
CA ARG A 513 19.45 -7.49 -9.91
C ARG A 513 18.89 -6.46 -10.88
N ASP A 514 17.99 -5.62 -10.39
CA ASP A 514 17.34 -4.59 -11.20
C ASP A 514 18.36 -3.52 -11.58
N ILE A 515 19.28 -3.17 -10.67
CA ILE A 515 20.39 -2.26 -10.97
C ILE A 515 21.30 -2.83 -12.07
N LEU A 516 21.63 -4.12 -12.02
CA LEU A 516 22.40 -4.77 -13.09
C LEU A 516 21.68 -4.66 -14.45
N ARG A 517 20.35 -4.88 -14.47
CA ARG A 517 19.55 -4.72 -15.70
C ARG A 517 19.47 -3.28 -16.19
N ASP A 518 19.34 -2.30 -15.29
CA ASP A 518 19.29 -0.88 -15.62
C ASP A 518 20.63 -0.40 -16.22
N HIS A 519 21.73 -1.03 -15.81
CA HIS A 519 23.04 -0.88 -16.43
C HIS A 519 23.25 -1.80 -17.64
N GLY A 520 22.19 -2.47 -18.14
CA GLY A 520 22.15 -3.30 -19.33
C GLY A 520 22.94 -4.60 -19.28
N HIS A 521 23.17 -5.13 -18.08
CA HIS A 521 23.69 -6.46 -17.90
C HIS A 521 22.52 -7.44 -17.72
N GLY A 522 22.43 -8.43 -18.61
CA GLY A 522 21.43 -9.49 -18.52
C GLY A 522 21.67 -10.35 -17.29
N LEU A 523 20.63 -10.84 -16.63
CA LEU A 523 20.83 -11.68 -15.45
C LEU A 523 21.05 -13.13 -15.83
N CYS A 524 22.11 -13.74 -15.31
CA CYS A 524 22.40 -15.15 -15.55
C CYS A 524 21.30 -16.11 -15.06
N SER A 525 20.51 -15.70 -14.06
CA SER A 525 19.35 -16.47 -13.59
C SER A 525 18.15 -16.45 -14.54
N GLU A 526 18.18 -15.60 -15.57
CA GLU A 526 17.07 -15.36 -16.48
C GLU A 526 17.41 -15.66 -17.95
N ALA A 527 18.68 -16.00 -18.24
CA ALA A 527 19.12 -16.38 -19.58
C ALA A 527 18.35 -17.63 -20.05
N GLN A 528 17.67 -17.52 -21.20
CA GLN A 528 16.88 -18.63 -21.75
C GLN A 528 17.80 -19.81 -22.17
N ASN A 529 19.00 -19.49 -22.66
CA ASN A 529 20.04 -20.45 -22.96
C ASN A 529 20.98 -20.59 -21.76
N SER A 530 20.68 -21.55 -20.87
CA SER A 530 21.48 -21.88 -19.68
C SER A 530 22.97 -22.20 -19.92
N GLY A 531 23.42 -22.31 -21.18
CA GLY A 531 24.84 -22.46 -21.55
C GLY A 531 25.63 -21.13 -21.59
N GLU A 532 24.96 -19.98 -21.63
CA GLU A 532 25.59 -18.66 -21.80
C GLU A 532 26.08 -18.04 -20.47
N CYS A 533 25.68 -18.63 -19.34
CA CYS A 533 26.06 -18.23 -17.99
C CYS A 533 26.55 -19.41 -17.12
N ARG A 534 27.18 -20.41 -17.74
CA ARG A 534 27.87 -21.47 -17.00
C ARG A 534 29.37 -21.18 -16.92
N PRO A 535 29.99 -21.35 -15.75
CA PRO A 535 31.44 -21.55 -15.72
C PRO A 535 31.72 -22.83 -16.52
N LEU A 536 32.45 -22.70 -17.63
CA LEU A 536 32.92 -23.86 -18.41
C LEU A 536 34.00 -24.62 -17.67
#